data_AF-A0A831DTY2-F1
#
_entry.id   AF-A0A831DTY2-F1
#
_cell.length_a   1.000
_cell.length_b   1.000
_cell.length_c   1.000
_cell.angle_alpha   90.00
_cell.angle_beta   90.00
_cell.angle_gamma   90.00
#
_symmetry.space_group_name_H-M   'P 1'
#
loop_
_entity.id
_entity.type
_entity.pdbx_description
1 polymer ?
#
loop_
_entity_poly.entity_id
_entity_poly.type
_entity_poly.pdbx_seq_one_letter_code
_entity_poly.pdbx_strand_id
1 'polypeptide(L)'
;MASISSLGVGSGLDLSSILDSLTAAQKATLTPISNQQSSFTAKLSAYGTLKSALTTFQTANTALSKADLFSATSTTSSTTAFSATTAGNAIAGKYTISVSHLAQAQTLTTRTTRDDTKTAIATSDSKLTIQQGGDKDPITIDISAANSSLSGIRDAINNAKAGVSASIINVGNGEYRLSVTSNDTGLDNAMTLSVSGDDALQSFMGYDASASSNGM
;
A
#
# COMPACT_ATOMS: atom_id res chain seq x y z
N MET A 1 -9.18 -20.62 77.46
CA MET A 1 -9.19 -19.20 77.86
C MET A 1 -8.26 -19.07 79.06
N ALA A 2 -6.98 -18.87 78.80
CA ALA A 2 -5.99 -18.61 79.85
C ALA A 2 -5.69 -17.11 79.80
N SER A 3 -6.15 -16.41 80.83
CA SER A 3 -5.91 -15.00 81.09
C SER A 3 -4.43 -14.74 81.33
N ILE A 4 -3.79 -13.86 80.55
CA ILE A 4 -2.52 -13.24 80.93
C ILE A 4 -2.88 -11.86 81.48
N SER A 5 -2.85 -11.78 82.81
CA SER A 5 -3.01 -10.56 83.59
C SER A 5 -1.65 -9.89 83.72
N SER A 6 -1.59 -8.61 83.34
CA SER A 6 -0.47 -7.68 83.56
C SER A 6 0.83 -7.94 82.78
N LEU A 7 0.97 -7.26 81.64
CA LEU A 7 2.26 -6.95 81.01
C LEU A 7 2.33 -5.44 80.81
N GLY A 8 2.69 -4.74 81.89
CA GLY A 8 2.87 -3.30 81.86
C GLY A 8 3.75 -2.89 83.03
N VAL A 9 4.91 -2.32 82.69
CA VAL A 9 5.90 -1.61 83.51
C VAL A 9 6.84 -2.47 84.39
N GLY A 10 8.08 -2.67 83.92
CA GLY A 10 9.20 -3.15 84.75
C GLY A 10 9.83 -4.50 84.41
N SER A 11 9.33 -5.24 83.42
CA SER A 11 9.79 -6.62 83.14
C SER A 11 11.02 -6.74 82.25
N GLY A 12 11.59 -5.64 81.73
CA GLY A 12 12.69 -5.70 80.76
C GLY A 12 12.32 -6.42 79.45
N LEU A 13 11.04 -6.70 79.23
CA LEU A 13 10.53 -7.35 78.02
C LEU A 13 10.43 -6.31 76.92
N ASP A 14 11.30 -6.42 75.93
CA ASP A 14 11.29 -5.60 74.73
C ASP A 14 10.07 -6.00 73.87
N LEU A 15 8.93 -5.38 74.15
CA LEU A 15 7.67 -5.59 73.42
C LEU A 15 7.83 -5.32 71.92
N SER A 16 8.74 -4.42 71.53
CA SER A 16 9.06 -4.18 70.12
C SER A 16 9.69 -5.42 69.51
N SER A 17 10.66 -6.06 70.19
CA SER A 17 11.26 -7.31 69.73
C SER A 17 10.26 -8.48 69.63
N ILE A 18 9.29 -8.55 70.54
CA ILE A 18 8.24 -9.59 70.52
C ILE A 18 7.27 -9.33 69.36
N LEU A 19 6.86 -8.07 69.15
CA LEU A 19 6.02 -7.68 68.02
C LEU A 19 6.73 -7.94 66.68
N ASP A 20 8.02 -7.64 66.59
CA ASP A 20 8.86 -7.93 65.44
C ASP A 20 8.97 -9.44 65.20
N SER A 21 9.15 -10.22 66.27
CA SER A 21 9.22 -11.69 66.21
C SER A 21 7.89 -12.32 65.75
N LEU A 22 6.75 -11.85 66.26
CA LEU A 22 5.43 -12.29 65.81
C LEU A 22 5.17 -11.87 64.36
N THR A 23 5.54 -10.65 63.98
CA THR A 23 5.41 -10.16 62.60
C THR A 23 6.27 -10.97 61.64
N ALA A 24 7.50 -11.33 62.04
CA ALA A 24 8.40 -12.18 61.26
C ALA A 24 7.86 -13.61 61.13
N ALA A 25 7.36 -14.21 62.21
CA ALA A 25 6.73 -15.53 62.18
C ALA A 25 5.48 -15.55 61.28
N GLN A 26 4.68 -14.49 61.33
CA GLN A 26 3.50 -14.36 60.46
C GLN A 26 3.90 -14.15 59.00
N LYS A 27 4.96 -13.37 58.70
CA LYS A 27 5.53 -13.24 57.35
C LYS A 27 6.16 -14.53 56.83
N ALA A 28 6.69 -15.39 57.70
CA ALA A 28 7.26 -16.69 57.30
C ALA A 28 6.24 -17.61 56.62
N THR A 29 4.94 -17.43 56.91
CA THR A 29 3.85 -18.14 56.21
C THR A 29 3.70 -17.73 54.74
N LEU A 30 4.25 -16.59 54.31
CA LEU A 30 4.27 -16.12 52.92
C LEU A 30 5.44 -16.69 52.11
N THR A 31 6.49 -17.17 52.77
CA THR A 31 7.66 -17.80 52.13
C THR A 31 7.29 -18.92 51.15
N PRO A 32 6.41 -19.89 51.47
CA PRO A 32 6.01 -20.92 50.50
C PRO A 32 5.31 -20.33 49.26
N ILE A 33 4.52 -19.28 49.41
CA ILE A 33 3.86 -18.59 48.30
C ILE A 33 4.89 -17.87 47.42
N SER A 34 5.85 -17.17 48.04
CA SER A 34 6.96 -16.50 47.34
C SER A 34 7.85 -17.49 46.57
N ASN A 35 8.13 -18.65 47.18
CA ASN A 35 8.86 -19.74 46.53
C ASN A 35 8.07 -20.32 45.35
N GLN A 36 6.75 -20.49 45.50
CA GLN A 36 5.88 -20.97 44.43
C GLN A 36 5.82 -19.98 43.26
N GLN A 37 5.71 -18.68 43.56
CA GLN A 37 5.75 -17.61 42.56
C GLN A 37 7.08 -17.61 41.80
N SER A 38 8.20 -17.74 42.51
CA SER A 38 9.53 -17.82 41.90
C SER A 38 9.67 -19.05 41.00
N SER A 39 9.17 -20.21 41.44
CA SER A 39 9.16 -21.45 40.65
C SER A 39 8.32 -21.32 39.38
N PHE A 40 7.11 -20.76 39.48
CA PHE A 40 6.25 -20.55 38.32
C PHE A 40 6.80 -19.50 37.36
N THR A 41 7.44 -18.45 37.86
CA THR A 41 8.12 -17.44 37.03
C THR A 41 9.29 -18.07 36.27
N ALA A 42 10.11 -18.89 36.94
CA ALA A 42 11.20 -19.63 36.29
C ALA A 42 10.68 -20.60 35.21
N LYS A 43 9.59 -21.34 35.50
CA LYS A 43 8.93 -22.21 34.51
C LYS A 43 8.38 -21.42 33.32
N LEU A 44 7.75 -20.27 33.56
CA LEU A 44 7.23 -19.41 32.50
C LEU A 44 8.34 -18.91 31.59
N SER A 45 9.46 -18.45 32.16
CA SER A 45 10.64 -18.04 31.40
C SER A 45 11.22 -19.20 30.58
N ALA A 46 11.31 -20.40 31.16
CA ALA A 46 11.78 -21.59 30.46
C ALA A 46 10.86 -21.97 29.28
N TYR A 47 9.54 -21.93 29.47
CA TYR A 47 8.58 -22.14 28.38
C TYR A 47 8.64 -21.03 27.32
N GLY A 48 8.88 -19.78 27.73
CA GLY A 48 9.12 -18.66 26.82
C GLY A 48 10.32 -18.91 25.92
N THR A 49 11.45 -19.33 26.49
CA THR A 49 12.67 -19.69 25.74
C THR A 49 12.41 -20.86 24.79
N LEU A 50 11.72 -21.92 25.25
CA LEU A 50 11.38 -23.06 24.40
C LEU A 50 10.47 -22.65 23.24
N LYS A 51 9.45 -21.83 23.49
CA LYS A 51 8.56 -21.31 22.46
C LYS A 51 9.34 -20.50 21.42
N SER A 52 10.26 -19.65 21.86
CA SER A 52 11.12 -18.87 20.95
C SER A 52 11.98 -19.78 20.08
N ALA A 53 12.61 -20.80 20.66
CA ALA A 53 13.40 -21.78 19.91
C ALA A 53 12.57 -22.54 18.88
N LEU A 54 11.37 -23.00 19.25
CA LEU A 54 10.45 -23.68 18.33
C LEU A 54 9.96 -22.75 17.22
N THR A 55 9.71 -21.47 17.51
CA THR A 55 9.31 -20.48 16.51
C THR A 55 10.43 -20.26 15.48
N THR A 56 11.68 -20.15 15.95
CA THR A 56 12.84 -20.03 15.07
C THR A 56 12.98 -21.27 14.17
N PHE A 57 12.86 -22.47 14.74
CA PHE A 57 12.89 -23.71 13.97
C PHE A 57 11.75 -23.79 12.95
N GLN A 58 10.52 -23.46 13.36
CA GLN A 58 9.35 -23.44 12.47
C GLN A 58 9.56 -22.48 11.30
N THR A 59 10.16 -21.30 11.55
CA THR A 59 10.48 -20.32 10.51
C THR A 59 11.47 -20.90 9.51
N ALA A 60 12.55 -21.52 9.98
CA ALA A 60 13.53 -22.18 9.12
C ALA A 60 12.93 -23.31 8.28
N ASN A 61 12.09 -24.15 8.89
CA ASN A 61 11.39 -25.23 8.20
C ASN A 61 10.42 -24.70 7.13
N THR A 62 9.68 -23.64 7.43
CA THR A 62 8.75 -22.99 6.48
C THR A 62 9.51 -22.34 5.31
N ALA A 63 10.70 -21.79 5.57
CA ALA A 63 11.56 -21.28 4.50
C ALA A 63 12.04 -22.42 3.58
N LEU A 64 12.45 -23.56 4.15
CA LEU A 64 12.96 -24.71 3.40
C LEU A 64 11.86 -25.50 2.67
N SER A 65 10.61 -25.45 3.13
CA SER A 65 9.50 -26.24 2.57
C SER A 65 8.96 -25.72 1.22
N LYS A 66 9.64 -24.77 0.57
CA LYS A 66 9.25 -24.22 -0.74
C LYS A 66 9.86 -25.05 -1.88
N ALA A 67 9.02 -25.74 -2.65
CA ALA A 67 9.45 -26.57 -3.78
C ALA A 67 10.24 -25.78 -4.84
N ASP A 68 9.89 -24.50 -5.04
CA ASP A 68 10.57 -23.60 -5.99
C ASP A 68 12.06 -23.41 -5.68
N LEU A 69 12.50 -23.60 -4.43
CA LEU A 69 13.92 -23.53 -4.08
C LEU A 69 14.75 -24.61 -4.77
N PHE A 70 14.16 -25.77 -5.02
CA PHE A 70 14.84 -26.94 -5.59
C PHE A 70 14.79 -26.95 -7.12
N SER A 71 13.96 -26.10 -7.72
CA SER A 71 13.85 -25.90 -9.17
C SER A 71 14.22 -24.48 -9.59
N ALA A 72 14.89 -23.74 -8.70
CA ALA A 72 15.31 -22.37 -8.94
C ALA A 72 16.42 -22.34 -10.01
N THR A 73 16.27 -21.42 -10.97
CA THR A 73 17.29 -21.10 -11.95
C THR A 73 17.79 -19.67 -11.76
N SER A 74 19.01 -19.41 -12.19
CA SER A 74 19.52 -18.05 -12.33
C SER A 74 19.58 -17.67 -13.81
N THR A 75 19.46 -16.36 -14.07
CA THR A 75 19.51 -15.80 -15.42
C THR A 75 20.75 -14.95 -15.59
N THR A 76 21.34 -14.98 -16.78
CA THR A 76 22.42 -14.06 -17.16
C THR A 76 22.13 -13.54 -18.56
N SER A 77 22.28 -12.23 -18.74
CA SER A 77 22.08 -11.56 -20.03
C SER A 77 23.44 -11.10 -20.58
N SER A 78 23.59 -11.14 -21.89
CA SER A 78 24.76 -10.60 -22.59
C SER A 78 24.67 -9.09 -22.83
N THR A 79 23.55 -8.45 -22.51
CA THR A 79 23.31 -7.01 -22.73
C THR A 79 22.53 -6.38 -21.59
N THR A 80 22.57 -5.05 -21.47
CA THR A 80 21.73 -4.28 -20.54
C THR A 80 20.34 -3.96 -21.11
N ALA A 81 20.07 -4.29 -22.38
CA ALA A 81 18.82 -3.98 -23.07
C ALA A 81 17.62 -4.75 -22.49
N PHE A 82 17.86 -5.88 -21.83
CA PHE A 82 16.84 -6.63 -21.09
C PHE A 82 17.47 -7.41 -19.94
N SER A 83 16.64 -7.68 -18.94
CA SER A 83 16.90 -8.67 -17.89
C SER A 83 15.73 -9.66 -17.84
N ALA A 84 15.93 -10.77 -17.16
CA ALA A 84 14.88 -11.77 -16.94
C ALA A 84 14.92 -12.23 -15.48
N THR A 85 13.78 -12.70 -14.98
CA THR A 85 13.67 -13.42 -13.71
C THR A 85 12.93 -14.71 -13.98
N THR A 86 13.18 -15.74 -13.18
CA THR A 86 12.59 -17.06 -13.34
C THR A 86 11.81 -17.45 -12.10
N ALA A 87 10.63 -18.03 -12.29
CA ALA A 87 9.95 -18.78 -11.24
C ALA A 87 10.49 -20.23 -11.17
N GLY A 88 9.93 -21.05 -10.27
CA GLY A 88 10.26 -22.47 -10.19
C GLY A 88 9.98 -23.19 -11.52
N ASN A 89 10.81 -24.18 -11.84
CA ASN A 89 10.71 -25.04 -13.02
C ASN A 89 10.94 -24.34 -14.38
N ALA A 90 11.65 -23.22 -14.40
CA ALA A 90 12.08 -22.64 -15.68
C ALA A 90 13.04 -23.59 -16.40
N ILE A 91 12.87 -23.73 -17.71
CA ILE A 91 13.68 -24.63 -18.54
C ILE A 91 15.07 -24.00 -18.70
N ALA A 92 16.11 -24.73 -18.29
CA ALA A 92 17.48 -24.29 -18.47
C ALA A 92 17.87 -24.32 -19.96
N GLY A 93 18.42 -23.21 -20.47
CA GLY A 93 18.81 -23.12 -21.87
C GLY A 93 19.44 -21.78 -22.23
N LYS A 94 20.00 -21.71 -23.44
CA LYS A 94 20.43 -20.45 -24.06
C LYS A 94 19.31 -19.95 -24.96
N TYR A 95 18.79 -18.77 -24.65
CA TYR A 95 17.72 -18.13 -25.39
C TYR A 95 18.27 -16.93 -26.16
N THR A 96 18.21 -16.98 -27.49
CA THR A 96 18.54 -15.84 -28.34
C THR A 96 17.32 -14.94 -28.45
N ILE A 97 17.42 -13.72 -27.91
CA ILE A 97 16.33 -12.76 -27.84
C ILE A 97 16.68 -11.55 -28.70
N SER A 98 15.75 -11.11 -29.54
CA SER A 98 15.84 -9.88 -30.32
C SER A 98 14.66 -8.98 -29.96
N VAL A 99 14.94 -7.72 -29.60
CA VAL A 99 13.93 -6.73 -29.21
C VAL A 99 13.86 -5.66 -30.30
N SER A 100 12.75 -5.61 -31.03
CA SER A 100 12.55 -4.65 -32.12
C SER A 100 11.80 -3.38 -31.68
N HIS A 101 10.87 -3.50 -30.74
CA HIS A 101 10.01 -2.42 -30.28
C HIS A 101 9.75 -2.56 -28.77
N LEU A 102 9.58 -1.42 -28.09
CA LEU A 102 9.14 -1.37 -26.70
C LEU A 102 7.64 -1.08 -26.66
N ALA A 103 6.94 -1.69 -25.72
CA ALA A 103 5.58 -1.29 -25.42
C ALA A 103 5.58 0.15 -24.89
N GLN A 104 4.66 0.97 -25.38
CA GLN A 104 4.49 2.36 -24.97
C GLN A 104 3.05 2.57 -24.46
N ALA A 105 2.89 3.48 -23.51
CA ALA A 105 1.58 3.93 -23.06
C ALA A 105 1.14 5.10 -23.93
N GLN A 106 -0.09 5.08 -24.42
CA GLN A 106 -0.62 6.19 -25.21
C GLN A 106 -0.75 7.42 -24.31
N THR A 107 -0.31 8.56 -24.82
CA THR A 107 -0.49 9.88 -24.20
C THR A 107 -1.20 10.78 -25.21
N LEU A 108 -2.33 11.32 -24.81
CA LEU A 108 -3.12 12.28 -25.57
C LEU A 108 -2.94 13.65 -24.93
N THR A 109 -2.63 14.67 -25.72
CA THR A 109 -2.41 16.03 -25.20
C THR A 109 -3.22 17.01 -26.03
N THR A 110 -3.95 17.91 -25.38
CA THR A 110 -4.80 18.90 -26.07
C THR A 110 -3.98 19.68 -27.09
N ARG A 111 -4.52 19.86 -28.30
CA ARG A 111 -3.87 20.54 -29.42
C ARG A 111 -3.79 22.05 -29.22
N THR A 112 -4.79 22.61 -28.54
CA THR A 112 -4.84 24.02 -28.14
C THR A 112 -4.44 24.19 -26.67
N THR A 113 -4.06 25.41 -26.33
CA THR A 113 -3.66 25.84 -24.99
C THR A 113 -4.77 26.67 -24.33
N ARG A 114 -4.72 26.77 -23.00
CA ARG A 114 -5.50 27.73 -22.21
C ARG A 114 -4.56 28.68 -21.48
N ASP A 115 -5.03 29.88 -21.20
CA ASP A 115 -4.34 30.95 -20.46
C ASP A 115 -4.32 30.75 -18.94
N ASP A 116 -5.21 29.92 -18.42
CA ASP A 116 -5.22 29.50 -17.02
C ASP A 116 -5.68 28.04 -16.83
N THR A 117 -5.74 27.61 -15.57
CA THR A 117 -6.17 26.25 -15.18
C THR A 117 -7.48 26.20 -14.40
N LYS A 118 -8.16 27.33 -14.20
CA LYS A 118 -9.29 27.52 -13.28
C LYS A 118 -10.57 27.98 -13.97
N THR A 119 -10.47 28.61 -15.12
CA THR A 119 -11.61 29.03 -15.93
C THR A 119 -12.26 27.81 -16.56
N ALA A 120 -13.59 27.77 -16.48
CA ALA A 120 -14.43 26.73 -17.07
C ALA A 120 -14.30 26.72 -18.61
N ILE A 121 -14.23 25.53 -19.19
CA ILE A 121 -14.20 25.33 -20.65
C ILE A 121 -15.61 25.11 -21.18
N ALA A 122 -16.42 24.33 -20.47
CA ALA A 122 -17.80 24.06 -20.79
C ALA A 122 -18.73 25.11 -20.19
N THR A 123 -19.83 25.38 -20.88
CA THR A 123 -20.92 26.24 -20.39
C THR A 123 -22.08 25.45 -19.82
N SER A 124 -22.15 24.15 -20.14
CA SER A 124 -23.17 23.21 -19.69
C SER A 124 -22.55 22.02 -18.95
N ASP A 125 -23.36 21.33 -18.15
CA ASP A 125 -22.97 20.04 -17.58
C ASP A 125 -22.78 19.01 -18.69
N SER A 126 -21.74 18.19 -18.55
CA SER A 126 -21.30 17.27 -19.59
C SER A 126 -20.86 15.94 -19.01
N LYS A 127 -20.73 14.94 -19.88
CA LYS A 127 -20.22 13.61 -19.53
C LYS A 127 -19.03 13.26 -20.39
N LEU A 128 -17.89 13.02 -19.75
CA LEU A 128 -16.70 12.49 -20.37
C LEU A 128 -16.72 10.97 -20.30
N THR A 129 -16.74 10.30 -21.45
CA THR A 129 -16.59 8.85 -21.56
C THR A 129 -15.18 8.51 -22.05
N ILE A 130 -14.49 7.72 -21.24
CA ILE A 130 -13.16 7.16 -21.52
C ILE A 130 -13.35 5.69 -21.87
N GLN A 131 -13.01 5.32 -23.10
CA GLN A 131 -13.07 3.94 -23.58
C GLN A 131 -11.65 3.48 -23.90
N GLN A 132 -11.19 2.41 -23.26
CA GLN A 132 -9.92 1.76 -23.61
C GLN A 132 -10.16 0.54 -24.52
N GLY A 133 -9.14 0.12 -25.27
CA GLY A 133 -9.20 -1.11 -26.07
C GLY A 133 -9.28 -2.41 -25.25
N GLY A 134 -9.27 -3.54 -25.96
CA GLY A 134 -9.16 -4.88 -25.36
C GLY A 134 -10.34 -5.24 -24.46
N ASP A 135 -11.58 -5.06 -24.94
CA ASP A 135 -12.84 -5.44 -24.29
C ASP A 135 -13.05 -4.85 -22.87
N LYS A 136 -12.42 -3.71 -22.56
CA LYS A 136 -12.64 -2.99 -21.29
C LYS A 136 -13.96 -2.21 -21.34
N ASP A 137 -14.66 -2.16 -20.21
CA ASP A 137 -15.90 -1.37 -20.11
C ASP A 137 -15.61 0.15 -20.18
N PRO A 138 -16.47 0.94 -20.85
CA PRO A 138 -16.35 2.40 -20.86
C PRO A 138 -16.61 2.98 -19.48
N ILE A 139 -15.82 3.99 -19.11
CA ILE A 139 -16.00 4.72 -17.85
C ILE A 139 -16.50 6.12 -18.18
N THR A 140 -17.67 6.45 -17.63
CA THR A 140 -18.29 7.77 -17.81
C THR A 140 -18.16 8.59 -16.53
N ILE A 141 -17.70 9.83 -16.69
CA ILE A 141 -17.40 10.78 -15.63
C ILE A 141 -18.26 12.01 -15.85
N ASP A 142 -19.08 12.35 -14.85
CA ASP A 142 -19.88 13.57 -14.90
C ASP A 142 -18.99 14.79 -14.61
N ILE A 143 -19.00 15.76 -15.53
CA ILE A 143 -18.25 17.02 -15.43
C ILE A 143 -19.26 18.16 -15.43
N SER A 144 -19.48 18.76 -14.26
CA SER A 144 -20.33 19.95 -14.17
C SER A 144 -19.66 21.16 -14.83
N ALA A 145 -20.45 22.13 -15.30
CA ALA A 145 -19.93 23.34 -15.94
C ALA A 145 -18.89 24.06 -15.06
N ALA A 146 -19.14 24.14 -13.75
CA ALA A 146 -18.22 24.75 -12.78
C ALA A 146 -16.89 23.97 -12.61
N ASN A 147 -16.92 22.65 -12.82
CA ASN A 147 -15.73 21.78 -12.73
C ASN A 147 -15.07 21.53 -14.09
N SER A 148 -15.54 22.17 -15.17
CA SER A 148 -14.99 22.02 -16.51
C SER A 148 -13.69 22.81 -16.76
N SER A 149 -13.00 23.25 -15.69
CA SER A 149 -11.66 23.83 -15.80
C SER A 149 -10.60 22.74 -15.96
N LEU A 150 -9.39 23.08 -16.44
CA LEU A 150 -8.29 22.10 -16.54
C LEU A 150 -8.01 21.39 -15.21
N SER A 151 -8.07 22.13 -14.09
CA SER A 151 -7.90 21.55 -12.75
C SER A 151 -9.04 20.59 -12.39
N GLY A 152 -10.28 21.01 -12.61
CA GLY A 152 -11.46 20.20 -12.29
C GLY A 152 -11.53 18.93 -13.13
N ILE A 153 -11.21 19.00 -14.41
CA ILE A 153 -11.17 17.85 -15.33
C ILE A 153 -10.06 16.88 -14.94
N ARG A 154 -8.84 17.38 -14.66
CA ARG A 154 -7.73 16.56 -14.18
C ARG A 154 -8.14 15.77 -12.94
N ASP A 155 -8.72 16.46 -11.96
CA ASP A 155 -9.09 15.86 -10.67
C ASP A 155 -10.25 14.86 -10.86
N ALA A 156 -11.22 15.16 -11.72
CA ALA A 156 -12.32 14.24 -12.05
C ALA A 156 -11.82 12.95 -12.70
N ILE A 157 -10.91 13.04 -13.68
CA ILE A 157 -10.32 11.87 -14.35
C ILE A 157 -9.53 11.01 -13.35
N ASN A 158 -8.66 11.64 -12.55
CA ASN A 158 -7.82 10.91 -11.60
C ASN A 158 -8.64 10.27 -10.46
N ASN A 159 -9.71 10.93 -10.00
CA ASN A 159 -10.60 10.39 -8.97
C ASN A 159 -11.49 9.25 -9.47
N ALA A 160 -11.83 9.25 -10.77
CA ALA A 160 -12.61 8.17 -11.38
C ALA A 160 -11.86 6.83 -11.47
N LYS A 161 -10.53 6.84 -11.30
CA LYS A 161 -9.66 5.64 -11.40
C LYS A 161 -9.87 4.86 -12.70
N ALA A 162 -10.00 5.59 -13.80
CA ALA A 162 -10.43 5.05 -15.08
C ALA A 162 -9.32 4.33 -15.89
N GLY A 163 -8.29 3.78 -15.24
CA GLY A 163 -7.14 3.16 -15.92
C GLY A 163 -6.20 4.15 -16.63
N VAL A 164 -6.41 5.44 -16.42
CA VAL A 164 -5.66 6.54 -17.03
C VAL A 164 -5.29 7.60 -15.97
N SER A 165 -4.29 8.41 -16.29
CA SER A 165 -3.83 9.51 -15.45
C SER A 165 -3.86 10.82 -16.23
N ALA A 166 -4.50 11.84 -15.67
CA ALA A 166 -4.54 13.19 -16.23
C ALA A 166 -3.55 14.12 -15.52
N SER A 167 -2.90 14.99 -16.29
CA SER A 167 -1.96 16.00 -15.82
C SER A 167 -2.08 17.29 -16.62
N ILE A 168 -1.66 18.40 -16.01
CA ILE A 168 -1.63 19.71 -16.67
C ILE A 168 -0.18 20.08 -16.92
N ILE A 169 0.14 20.42 -18.16
CA ILE A 169 1.48 20.80 -18.60
C ILE A 169 1.46 22.30 -18.89
N ASN A 170 2.27 23.07 -18.17
CA ASN A 170 2.56 24.46 -18.53
C ASN A 170 3.60 24.45 -19.66
N VAL A 171 3.23 24.89 -20.86
CA VAL A 171 4.10 24.87 -22.04
C VAL A 171 4.91 26.16 -22.21
N GLY A 172 4.85 27.07 -21.24
CA GLY A 172 5.50 28.39 -21.27
C GLY A 172 4.51 29.50 -21.58
N ASN A 173 4.93 30.76 -21.42
CA ASN A 173 4.14 31.96 -21.75
C ASN A 173 2.75 32.05 -21.09
N GLY A 174 2.52 31.36 -19.97
CA GLY A 174 1.21 31.31 -19.30
C GLY A 174 0.21 30.39 -20.03
N GLU A 175 0.68 29.48 -20.88
CA GLU A 175 -0.16 28.56 -21.63
C GLU A 175 -0.13 27.14 -21.04
N TYR A 176 -1.29 26.51 -20.96
CA TYR A 176 -1.49 25.21 -20.33
C TYR A 176 -2.15 24.22 -21.29
N ARG A 177 -1.68 22.97 -21.27
CA ARG A 177 -2.28 21.82 -21.97
C ARG A 177 -2.73 20.77 -20.97
N LEU A 178 -3.79 20.05 -21.30
CA LEU A 178 -4.16 18.84 -20.58
C LEU A 178 -3.54 17.64 -21.29
N SER A 179 -2.94 16.75 -20.51
CA SER A 179 -2.39 15.49 -21.00
C SER A 179 -3.00 14.33 -20.24
N VAL A 180 -3.48 13.31 -20.97
CA VAL A 180 -4.07 12.09 -20.43
C VAL A 180 -3.26 10.90 -20.94
N THR A 181 -2.71 10.13 -20.02
CA THR A 181 -1.85 8.98 -20.32
C THR A 181 -2.48 7.71 -19.77
N SER A 182 -2.47 6.63 -20.54
CA SER A 182 -2.88 5.32 -20.01
C SER A 182 -1.87 4.84 -18.95
N ASN A 183 -2.37 4.22 -17.88
CA ASN A 183 -1.50 3.71 -16.82
C ASN A 183 -0.65 2.51 -17.30
N ASP A 184 -1.15 1.76 -18.28
CA ASP A 184 -0.52 0.56 -18.82
C ASP A 184 -0.07 0.77 -20.28
N THR A 185 1.06 0.17 -20.65
CA THR A 185 1.55 0.19 -22.03
C THR A 185 0.77 -0.78 -22.92
N GLY A 186 0.78 -0.56 -24.23
CA GLY A 186 0.25 -1.50 -25.22
C GLY A 186 -0.96 -0.97 -25.99
N LEU A 187 -1.21 -1.57 -27.16
CA LEU A 187 -2.29 -1.14 -28.07
C LEU A 187 -3.69 -1.34 -27.46
N ASP A 188 -3.87 -2.39 -26.66
CA ASP A 188 -5.13 -2.67 -25.97
C ASP A 188 -5.47 -1.65 -24.87
N ASN A 189 -4.52 -0.77 -24.53
CA ASN A 189 -4.70 0.31 -23.56
C ASN A 189 -4.85 1.68 -24.23
N ALA A 190 -4.89 1.72 -25.57
CA ALA A 190 -5.24 2.91 -26.32
C ALA A 190 -6.67 3.38 -25.95
N MET A 191 -6.85 4.69 -25.96
CA MET A 191 -8.01 5.40 -25.43
C MET A 191 -8.78 6.09 -26.55
N THR A 192 -10.09 6.12 -26.39
CA THR A 192 -11.02 7.02 -27.06
C THR A 192 -11.64 7.91 -25.98
N LEU A 193 -11.61 9.23 -26.19
CA LEU A 193 -12.16 10.23 -25.30
C LEU A 193 -13.32 10.91 -26.01
N SER A 194 -14.50 10.85 -25.43
CA SER A 194 -15.70 11.50 -25.98
C SER A 194 -16.43 12.25 -24.89
N VAL A 195 -16.94 13.42 -25.23
CA VAL A 195 -17.70 14.29 -24.35
C VAL A 195 -19.07 14.50 -24.96
N SER A 196 -20.11 14.32 -24.15
CA SER A 196 -21.49 14.66 -24.51
C SER A 196 -22.01 15.77 -23.60
N GLY A 197 -22.84 16.67 -24.15
CA GLY A 197 -23.45 17.78 -23.41
C GLY A 197 -22.79 19.16 -23.57
N ASP A 198 -21.56 19.24 -24.10
CA ASP A 198 -20.90 20.50 -24.43
C ASP A 198 -19.91 20.36 -25.61
N ASP A 199 -20.19 21.05 -26.72
CA ASP A 199 -19.42 20.96 -27.96
C ASP A 199 -18.02 21.60 -27.84
N ALA A 200 -17.87 22.62 -26.99
CA ALA A 200 -16.58 23.28 -26.79
C ALA A 200 -15.61 22.36 -26.06
N LEU A 201 -16.09 21.63 -25.04
CA LEU A 201 -15.30 20.65 -24.32
C LEU A 201 -14.97 19.42 -25.19
N GLN A 202 -15.93 18.94 -26.00
CA GLN A 202 -15.67 17.89 -26.99
C GLN A 202 -14.61 18.30 -28.01
N SER A 203 -14.69 19.53 -28.53
CA SER A 203 -13.70 20.06 -29.48
C SER A 203 -12.32 20.26 -28.86
N PHE A 204 -12.25 20.53 -27.55
CA PHE A 204 -11.00 20.73 -26.82
C PHE A 204 -10.30 19.40 -26.44
N MET A 205 -11.05 18.36 -26.06
CA MET A 205 -10.50 17.13 -25.47
C MET A 205 -10.88 15.83 -26.18
N GLY A 206 -11.81 15.87 -27.11
CA GLY A 206 -12.26 14.69 -27.83
C GLY A 206 -11.10 14.03 -28.59
N TYR A 207 -11.05 12.71 -28.54
CA TYR A 207 -10.12 11.92 -29.33
C TYR A 207 -10.77 10.60 -29.75
N ASP A 208 -10.83 10.37 -31.05
CA ASP A 208 -11.15 9.09 -31.66
C ASP A 208 -10.18 8.87 -32.83
N ALA A 209 -9.53 7.71 -32.87
CA ALA A 209 -8.55 7.37 -33.90
C ALA A 209 -9.17 7.34 -35.32
N SER A 210 -10.48 7.17 -35.43
CA SER A 210 -11.24 7.17 -36.67
C SER A 210 -11.81 8.54 -37.06
N ALA A 211 -11.79 9.52 -36.14
CA ALA A 211 -12.35 10.83 -36.39
C ALA A 211 -11.45 11.69 -37.30
N SER A 212 -12.08 12.51 -38.15
CA SER A 212 -11.39 13.44 -39.06
C SER A 212 -10.80 14.66 -38.35
N SER A 213 -11.21 14.92 -37.11
CA SER A 213 -10.71 16.02 -36.27
C SER A 213 -10.80 15.61 -34.81
N ASN A 214 -9.72 15.87 -34.06
CA ASN A 214 -9.62 15.59 -32.64
C ASN A 214 -9.15 16.85 -31.91
N GLY A 215 -9.62 17.01 -30.67
CA GLY A 215 -9.15 18.05 -29.76
C GLY A 215 -7.78 17.72 -29.15
N MET A 216 -7.45 16.43 -29.04
CA MET A 216 -6.15 15.91 -28.61
C MET A 216 -5.39 15.21 -29.74
#